data_AF-A0A935RDC0-F1
#
_entry.id   AF-A0A935RDC0-F1
#
_cell.length_a   1.000
_cell.length_b   1.000
_cell.length_c   1.000
_cell.angle_alpha   90.00
_cell.angle_beta   90.00
_cell.angle_gamma   90.00
#
_symmetry.space_group_name_H-M   'P 1'
#
loop_
_entity.id
_entity.type
_entity.pdbx_description
1 polymer ?
#
loop_
_entity_poly.entity_id
_entity_poly.type
_entity_poly.pdbx_seq_one_letter_code
_entity_poly.pdbx_strand_id
1 'polypeptide(L)'
;MRKLLCLLLVTAALVGAGGARADIGPPVHVRILGEPRAAEPGGPFKGQLQVTTDQPLVLEDLMFQETGGWDQLTLASGPQMAVDKARPSVIDFEVVTSDPTQPLELTFTVDGFPVTRTFDLSPATIAFVRGPNAVVKVRDEADAPQPVADTMARPEPTPSEAGVTPQDPAKGRNIRVHGRFVYVRSDGWTIGADGMTVRVFDNDSPFGSPELAVVATDAQGYYDVTFWWGDDFFDPQPDIFVRFETTNSRVQTESPGFLSGAYSWDTPTTNDYTGTDFNVGTLQPADINQHPAVHVHTNLVRTWRWWGGYGYDTPFVRANWPNGTTGAFYNGEIYFSTGEQWNENVATHEYGHHWMELYALSPAPAYCNGVCDDDTGCGHCLWCAETTNVALTEGFPDWMGDVIPRTFAATYGRAAMASYDFETVLVCGNASYRDPLMIEGNLAAVVRDIGDSANDDDFYPETDELSMGWGPVIATVDLDHPITATAFLTAFKNRYPAYREGPVGHCAELQLRDRRDGAAGGDRIVFDEPFHQRRFGGPDHRPGLDPRC
;
A
#
# COMPACT_ATOMS: atom_id res chain seq x y z
N MET A 1 -9.68 -32.80 -32.47
CA MET A 1 -10.16 -32.92 -31.07
C MET A 1 -9.04 -32.59 -30.08
N ARG A 2 -8.70 -31.30 -29.92
CA ARG A 2 -7.82 -30.71 -28.87
C ARG A 2 -7.65 -29.23 -29.23
N LYS A 3 -8.65 -28.39 -28.92
CA LYS A 3 -8.61 -26.91 -29.00
C LYS A 3 -9.91 -26.25 -28.50
N LEU A 4 -10.60 -26.88 -27.54
CA LEU A 4 -11.89 -26.41 -27.03
C LEU A 4 -11.96 -26.67 -25.51
N LEU A 5 -11.00 -26.13 -24.76
CA LEU A 5 -10.99 -26.19 -23.30
C LEU A 5 -10.06 -25.11 -22.70
N CYS A 6 -10.26 -23.85 -23.10
CA CYS A 6 -9.55 -22.69 -22.52
C CYS A 6 -10.44 -21.44 -22.37
N LEU A 7 -11.76 -21.56 -22.53
CA LEU A 7 -12.65 -20.38 -22.62
C LEU A 7 -13.80 -20.40 -21.60
N LEU A 8 -13.56 -20.91 -20.39
CA LEU A 8 -14.59 -21.05 -19.36
C LEU A 8 -14.10 -20.75 -17.93
N LEU A 9 -13.07 -19.91 -17.78
CA LEU A 9 -12.46 -19.57 -16.48
C LEU A 9 -12.23 -18.05 -16.26
N VAL A 10 -12.87 -17.17 -17.03
CA VAL A 10 -12.67 -15.69 -16.92
C VAL A 10 -13.93 -14.92 -16.47
N THR A 11 -14.99 -15.61 -16.03
CA THR A 11 -16.22 -14.90 -15.58
C THR A 11 -16.69 -15.42 -14.22
N ALA A 12 -15.87 -15.17 -13.20
CA ALA A 12 -16.25 -15.21 -11.80
C ALA A 12 -15.21 -14.44 -10.96
N ALA A 13 -14.92 -13.20 -11.33
CA ALA A 13 -14.44 -12.22 -10.36
C ALA A 13 -15.66 -11.81 -9.52
N LEU A 14 -16.10 -12.74 -8.66
CA LEU A 14 -16.94 -12.37 -7.53
C LEU A 14 -16.05 -11.47 -6.67
N VAL A 15 -16.41 -10.19 -6.63
CA VAL A 15 -15.96 -9.20 -5.65
C VAL A 15 -16.23 -9.79 -4.28
N GLY A 16 -15.27 -10.56 -3.76
CA GLY A 16 -15.18 -10.82 -2.34
C GLY A 16 -14.74 -9.51 -1.74
N ALA A 17 -15.69 -8.73 -1.22
CA ALA A 17 -15.38 -7.67 -0.28
C ALA A 17 -14.67 -8.38 0.90
N GLY A 18 -13.34 -8.40 0.87
CA GLY A 18 -12.57 -8.67 2.07
C GLY A 18 -12.96 -7.58 3.05
N GLY A 19 -13.49 -7.95 4.22
CA GLY A 19 -13.86 -6.98 5.23
C GLY A 19 -12.62 -6.19 5.66
N ALA A 20 -12.51 -4.94 5.23
CA ALA A 20 -11.59 -4.00 5.84
C ALA A 20 -12.10 -3.73 7.26
N ARG A 21 -11.25 -3.96 8.27
CA ARG A 21 -11.54 -3.60 9.66
C ARG A 21 -10.72 -2.35 9.98
N ALA A 22 -11.35 -1.17 10.02
CA ALA A 22 -10.66 0.04 10.45
C ALA A 22 -11.12 0.46 11.85
N ASP A 23 -10.59 -0.23 12.85
CA ASP A 23 -10.50 0.29 14.22
C ASP A 23 -9.16 1.06 14.32
N ILE A 24 -9.10 2.28 13.77
CA ILE A 24 -7.89 3.12 13.82
C ILE A 24 -7.80 3.78 15.21
N GLY A 25 -7.33 3.02 16.19
CA GLY A 25 -6.74 3.60 17.40
C GLY A 25 -5.38 4.26 17.10
N PRO A 26 -4.78 5.00 18.06
CA PRO A 26 -3.41 5.48 17.94
C PRO A 26 -2.48 4.38 17.41
N PRO A 27 -1.54 4.68 16.50
CA PRO A 27 -0.69 3.65 15.90
C PRO A 27 0.21 3.04 16.99
N VAL A 28 -0.19 1.86 17.47
CA VAL A 28 0.61 1.01 18.36
C VAL A 28 1.24 -0.10 17.54
N HIS A 29 2.57 -0.08 17.44
CA HIS A 29 3.33 -1.14 16.79
C HIS A 29 3.84 -2.10 17.86
N VAL A 30 3.57 -3.39 17.65
CA VAL A 30 4.03 -4.48 18.52
C VAL A 30 4.82 -5.47 17.70
N ARG A 31 6.03 -5.83 18.16
CA ARG A 31 6.94 -6.73 17.45
C ARG A 31 7.62 -7.67 18.44
N ILE A 32 7.95 -8.89 18.03
CA ILE A 32 8.79 -9.79 18.83
C ILE A 32 10.26 -9.47 18.55
N LEU A 33 11.02 -9.23 19.61
CA LEU A 33 12.46 -9.03 19.59
C LEU A 33 13.21 -10.36 19.52
N GLY A 34 14.36 -10.33 18.85
CA GLY A 34 15.29 -11.46 18.74
C GLY A 34 15.16 -12.22 17.44
N GLU A 35 16.02 -13.23 17.29
CA GLU A 35 16.04 -14.10 16.11
C GLU A 35 14.70 -14.84 15.95
N PRO A 36 14.10 -14.83 14.74
CA PRO A 36 12.91 -15.63 14.48
C PRO A 36 13.14 -17.09 14.83
N ARG A 37 12.21 -17.70 15.57
CA ARG A 37 12.24 -19.11 15.93
C ARG A 37 10.83 -19.65 16.04
N ALA A 38 10.65 -20.92 15.72
CA ALA A 38 9.34 -21.55 15.77
C ALA A 38 8.96 -21.88 17.21
N ALA A 39 7.66 -21.83 17.49
CA ALA A 39 7.12 -22.47 18.67
C ALA A 39 7.09 -23.99 18.49
N GLU A 40 7.35 -24.72 19.57
CA GLU A 40 7.31 -26.18 19.60
C GLU A 40 6.10 -26.66 20.40
N PRO A 41 5.37 -27.70 19.94
CA PRO A 41 4.25 -28.26 20.71
C PRO A 41 4.69 -28.69 22.12
N GLY A 42 4.02 -28.17 23.15
CA GLY A 42 4.26 -28.42 24.58
C GLY A 42 5.50 -27.74 25.15
N GLY A 43 6.30 -27.03 24.34
CA GLY A 43 7.50 -26.33 24.79
C GLY A 43 7.22 -24.86 25.12
N PRO A 44 7.90 -24.27 26.13
CA PRO A 44 7.79 -22.85 26.40
C PRO A 44 8.48 -22.03 25.31
N PHE A 45 7.74 -21.10 24.72
CA PHE A 45 8.26 -20.02 23.90
C PHE A 45 8.45 -18.78 24.76
N LYS A 46 9.69 -18.32 24.88
CA LYS A 46 10.09 -17.13 25.63
C LYS A 46 10.60 -16.07 24.66
N GLY A 47 10.11 -14.85 24.78
CA GLY A 47 10.53 -13.75 23.91
C GLY A 47 10.42 -12.42 24.63
N GLN A 48 10.71 -11.35 23.90
CA GLN A 48 10.40 -10.00 24.34
C GLN A 48 9.53 -9.34 23.29
N LEU A 49 8.49 -8.63 23.71
CA LEU A 49 7.73 -7.74 22.84
C LEU A 49 8.33 -6.35 22.93
N GLN A 50 8.57 -5.72 21.79
CA GLN A 50 8.77 -4.28 21.70
C GLN A 50 7.47 -3.61 21.31
N VAL A 51 7.08 -2.61 22.09
CA VAL A 51 5.93 -1.76 21.79
C VAL A 51 6.42 -0.34 21.54
N THR A 52 5.99 0.23 20.42
CA THR A 52 6.27 1.62 20.04
C THR A 52 4.99 2.34 19.66
N THR A 53 5.02 3.66 19.80
CA THR A 53 3.90 4.57 19.55
C THR A 53 4.44 5.91 19.07
N ASP A 54 3.66 6.63 18.29
CA ASP A 54 3.95 7.99 17.86
C ASP A 54 3.54 9.05 18.91
N GLN A 55 2.83 8.65 19.96
CA GLN A 55 2.39 9.51 21.05
C GLN A 55 2.32 8.75 22.38
N PRO A 56 2.55 9.41 23.53
CA PRO A 56 2.42 8.74 24.83
C PRO A 56 0.99 8.21 25.03
N LEU A 57 0.86 6.96 25.43
CA LEU A 57 -0.44 6.31 25.66
C LEU A 57 -0.37 5.23 26.74
N VAL A 58 -1.54 4.75 27.16
CA VAL A 58 -1.67 3.62 28.08
C VAL A 58 -2.37 2.49 27.34
N LEU A 59 -1.73 1.31 27.31
CA LEU A 59 -2.39 0.08 26.90
C LEU A 59 -3.12 -0.48 28.11
N GLU A 60 -4.41 -0.73 27.96
CA GLU A 60 -5.24 -1.39 28.95
C GLU A 60 -5.55 -2.82 28.49
N ASP A 61 -5.93 -3.69 29.42
CA ASP A 61 -6.26 -5.10 29.15
C ASP A 61 -5.23 -5.84 28.29
N LEU A 62 -3.94 -5.49 28.42
CA LEU A 62 -2.86 -6.05 27.64
C LEU A 62 -2.61 -7.51 28.03
N MET A 63 -3.01 -8.43 27.16
CA MET A 63 -2.89 -9.86 27.41
C MET A 63 -2.84 -10.66 26.11
N PHE A 64 -2.25 -11.85 26.15
CA PHE A 64 -2.43 -12.82 25.08
C PHE A 64 -3.75 -13.57 25.27
N GLN A 65 -4.39 -13.94 24.17
CA GLN A 65 -5.61 -14.74 24.16
C GLN A 65 -5.28 -16.24 24.13
N GLU A 66 -5.99 -17.01 24.95
CA GLU A 66 -5.94 -18.49 24.93
C GLU A 66 -6.80 -19.03 23.78
N THR A 67 -6.38 -18.74 22.54
CA THR A 67 -7.05 -19.19 21.31
C THR A 67 -6.19 -20.24 20.60
N GLY A 68 -6.83 -21.13 19.82
CA GLY A 68 -6.12 -22.00 18.88
C GLY A 68 -5.04 -22.91 19.51
N GLY A 69 -5.17 -23.34 20.75
CA GLY A 69 -4.19 -24.24 21.36
C GLY A 69 -2.95 -23.55 21.94
N TRP A 70 -2.96 -22.23 22.13
CA TRP A 70 -2.02 -21.53 23.01
C TRP A 70 -2.47 -21.64 24.47
N ASP A 71 -1.57 -22.09 25.34
CA ASP A 71 -1.76 -22.31 26.78
C ASP A 71 -0.69 -21.54 27.59
N GLN A 72 -0.92 -21.33 28.89
CA GLN A 72 0.08 -20.78 29.84
C GLN A 72 0.70 -19.45 29.38
N LEU A 73 -0.13 -18.42 29.24
CA LEU A 73 0.28 -17.12 28.72
C LEU A 73 0.71 -16.20 29.86
N THR A 74 1.95 -15.72 29.81
CA THR A 74 2.48 -14.76 30.79
C THR A 74 3.10 -13.56 30.11
N LEU A 75 2.79 -12.38 30.64
CA LEU A 75 3.31 -11.11 30.17
C LEU A 75 3.80 -10.30 31.39
N ALA A 76 5.07 -9.87 31.37
CA ALA A 76 5.71 -9.28 32.54
C ALA A 76 5.16 -7.90 32.94
N SER A 77 4.52 -7.16 32.02
CA SER A 77 4.00 -5.80 32.26
C SER A 77 2.75 -5.75 33.13
N GLY A 78 2.06 -6.88 33.35
CA GLY A 78 0.68 -6.86 33.83
C GLY A 78 -0.30 -6.32 32.78
N PRO A 79 -1.59 -6.15 33.13
CA PRO A 79 -2.66 -5.81 32.17
C PRO A 79 -2.65 -4.34 31.74
N GLN A 80 -1.88 -3.47 32.40
CA GLN A 80 -1.77 -2.06 32.03
C GLN A 80 -0.31 -1.67 31.83
N MET A 81 -0.01 -0.97 30.73
CA MET A 81 1.33 -0.52 30.42
C MET A 81 1.32 0.88 29.80
N ALA A 82 2.06 1.81 30.40
CA ALA A 82 2.35 3.10 29.78
C ALA A 82 3.45 2.93 28.70
N VAL A 83 3.23 3.51 27.52
CA VAL A 83 4.19 3.51 26.41
C VAL A 83 4.58 4.96 26.13
N ASP A 84 5.88 5.22 26.08
CA ASP A 84 6.46 6.54 25.82
C ASP A 84 6.78 6.67 24.32
N LYS A 85 6.41 7.78 23.70
CA LYS A 85 6.77 8.09 22.30
C LYS A 85 8.28 8.04 22.07
N ALA A 86 9.07 8.54 23.02
CA ALA A 86 10.50 8.72 22.86
C ALA A 86 11.30 7.44 23.05
N ARG A 87 10.72 6.41 23.67
CA ARG A 87 11.44 5.18 24.04
C ARG A 87 10.55 3.95 23.87
N PRO A 88 10.95 2.98 23.02
CA PRO A 88 10.25 1.71 22.94
C PRO A 88 10.13 1.02 24.31
N SER A 89 8.94 0.51 24.62
CA SER A 89 8.73 -0.36 25.79
C SER A 89 9.09 -1.79 25.42
N VAL A 90 9.83 -2.49 26.28
CA VAL A 90 10.21 -3.89 26.06
C VAL A 90 9.63 -4.74 27.19
N ILE A 91 8.93 -5.81 26.84
CA ILE A 91 8.21 -6.66 27.79
C ILE A 91 8.60 -8.11 27.57
N ASP A 92 9.08 -8.79 28.60
CA ASP A 92 9.30 -10.23 28.53
C ASP A 92 7.95 -10.98 28.51
N PHE A 93 7.89 -12.05 27.73
CA PHE A 93 6.74 -12.94 27.72
C PHE A 93 7.17 -14.41 27.63
N GLU A 94 6.28 -15.28 28.13
CA GLU A 94 6.39 -16.73 27.99
C GLU A 94 5.01 -17.31 27.72
N VAL A 95 4.93 -18.13 26.67
CA VAL A 95 3.72 -18.82 26.21
C VAL A 95 4.03 -20.28 25.89
N VAL A 96 3.05 -21.17 25.95
CA VAL A 96 3.17 -22.56 25.51
C VAL A 96 2.11 -22.80 24.43
N THR A 97 2.39 -23.62 23.44
CA THR A 97 1.36 -24.01 22.45
C THR A 97 1.29 -25.52 22.33
N SER A 98 0.10 -26.05 22.17
CA SER A 98 -0.17 -27.43 21.76
C SER A 98 -0.18 -27.57 20.23
N ASP A 99 -0.44 -26.49 19.50
CA ASP A 99 -0.47 -26.42 18.04
C ASP A 99 0.17 -25.10 17.54
N PRO A 100 1.46 -25.12 17.15
CA PRO A 100 2.15 -23.92 16.70
C PRO A 100 1.67 -23.42 15.34
N THR A 101 0.76 -24.13 14.64
CA THR A 101 0.18 -23.64 13.38
C THR A 101 -0.91 -22.60 13.59
N GLN A 102 -1.37 -22.45 14.83
CA GLN A 102 -2.37 -21.45 15.18
C GLN A 102 -1.68 -20.14 15.54
N PRO A 103 -2.26 -18.99 15.16
CA PRO A 103 -1.70 -17.69 15.47
C PRO A 103 -1.69 -17.40 16.99
N LEU A 104 -0.63 -16.77 17.48
CA LEU A 104 -0.60 -16.18 18.82
C LEU A 104 -1.24 -14.79 18.75
N GLU A 105 -2.30 -14.56 19.52
CA GLU A 105 -3.04 -13.29 19.53
C GLU A 105 -2.74 -12.48 20.80
N LEU A 106 -2.28 -11.26 20.62
CA LEU A 106 -2.14 -10.24 21.66
C LEU A 106 -3.29 -9.24 21.53
N THR A 107 -4.05 -9.06 22.59
CA THR A 107 -5.13 -8.08 22.66
C THR A 107 -4.83 -7.01 23.70
N PHE A 108 -5.26 -5.79 23.43
CA PHE A 108 -5.23 -4.68 24.38
C PHE A 108 -6.25 -3.63 23.96
N THR A 109 -6.48 -2.65 24.83
CA THR A 109 -7.35 -1.50 24.56
C THR A 109 -6.51 -0.23 24.57
N VAL A 110 -6.78 0.70 23.65
CA VAL A 110 -6.19 2.04 23.61
C VAL A 110 -7.32 3.05 23.57
N ASP A 111 -7.41 3.92 24.58
CA ASP A 111 -8.48 4.93 24.69
C ASP A 111 -9.90 4.35 24.54
N GLY A 112 -10.12 3.12 25.04
CA GLY A 112 -11.38 2.39 24.95
C GLY A 112 -11.59 1.57 23.68
N PHE A 113 -10.68 1.64 22.70
CA PHE A 113 -10.75 0.87 21.46
C PHE A 113 -9.97 -0.45 21.55
N PRO A 114 -10.60 -1.60 21.28
CA PRO A 114 -9.90 -2.88 21.29
C PRO A 114 -8.97 -3.00 20.08
N VAL A 115 -7.77 -3.54 20.33
CA VAL A 115 -6.73 -3.79 19.34
C VAL A 115 -6.29 -5.23 19.46
N THR A 116 -6.24 -5.93 18.33
CA THR A 116 -5.66 -7.29 18.24
C THR A 116 -4.41 -7.25 17.37
N ARG A 117 -3.38 -7.98 17.80
CA ARG A 117 -2.14 -8.23 17.06
C ARG A 117 -1.90 -9.72 16.99
N THR A 118 -1.55 -10.20 15.82
CA THR A 118 -1.43 -11.63 15.55
C THR A 118 -0.01 -11.97 15.14
N PHE A 119 0.55 -13.01 15.74
CA PHE A 119 1.90 -13.50 15.46
C PHE A 119 1.83 -14.96 15.02
N ASP A 120 2.27 -15.26 13.80
CA ASP A 120 2.41 -16.63 13.35
C ASP A 120 3.81 -17.15 13.68
N LEU A 121 3.88 -17.98 14.73
CA LEU A 121 5.11 -18.59 15.23
C LEU A 121 5.29 -20.02 14.72
N SER A 122 4.58 -20.40 13.65
CA SER A 122 4.61 -21.76 13.11
C SER A 122 5.96 -22.10 12.49
N PRO A 123 6.36 -23.38 12.49
CA PRO A 123 7.55 -23.82 11.77
C PRO A 123 7.55 -23.43 10.30
N ALA A 124 6.39 -23.38 9.64
CA ALA A 124 6.27 -22.99 8.24
C ALA A 124 6.59 -21.50 8.06
N THR A 125 5.98 -20.62 8.86
CA THR A 125 6.21 -19.17 8.78
C THR A 125 7.63 -18.81 9.18
N ILE A 126 8.19 -19.46 10.20
CA ILE A 126 9.60 -19.26 10.56
C ILE A 126 10.55 -19.82 9.51
N ALA A 127 10.25 -20.98 8.91
CA ALA A 127 11.04 -21.49 7.79
C ALA A 127 10.90 -20.61 6.54
N PHE A 128 9.80 -19.87 6.40
CA PHE A 128 9.61 -18.89 5.34
C PHE A 128 10.41 -17.61 5.57
N VAL A 129 10.35 -17.06 6.78
CA VAL A 129 11.09 -15.85 7.20
C VAL A 129 12.60 -16.11 7.28
N ARG A 130 13.00 -17.29 7.78
CA ARG A 130 14.40 -17.74 7.89
C ARG A 130 14.87 -18.59 6.73
N GLY A 131 14.01 -18.84 5.75
CA GLY A 131 14.30 -19.77 4.65
C GLY A 131 15.60 -19.39 3.97
N PRO A 132 16.18 -20.26 3.13
CA PRO A 132 17.31 -19.84 2.32
C PRO A 132 16.84 -18.66 1.47
N ASN A 133 17.18 -17.47 1.96
CA ASN A 133 17.06 -16.16 1.35
C ASN A 133 18.08 -16.12 0.22
N ALA A 134 17.94 -17.08 -0.68
CA ALA A 134 18.83 -17.38 -1.77
C ALA A 134 18.15 -16.91 -3.04
N VAL A 135 18.99 -16.53 -3.98
CA VAL A 135 18.56 -16.15 -5.32
C VAL A 135 18.80 -17.30 -6.30
N VAL A 136 18.00 -17.35 -7.35
CA VAL A 136 18.23 -18.23 -8.50
C VAL A 136 18.38 -17.39 -9.76
N LYS A 137 19.32 -17.80 -10.63
CA LYS A 137 19.46 -17.20 -11.96
C LYS A 137 18.28 -17.57 -12.84
N VAL A 138 17.72 -16.56 -13.50
CA VAL A 138 16.70 -16.75 -14.54
C VAL A 138 17.22 -16.29 -15.88
N ARG A 139 16.57 -16.77 -16.93
CA ARG A 139 16.93 -16.38 -18.29
C ARG A 139 16.56 -14.92 -18.49
N ASP A 140 17.47 -14.14 -19.06
CA ASP A 140 17.15 -12.80 -19.56
C ASP A 140 16.06 -12.92 -20.62
N GLU A 141 14.88 -12.37 -20.31
CA GLU A 141 13.83 -12.21 -21.30
C GLU A 141 14.28 -11.14 -22.29
N ALA A 142 14.39 -11.51 -23.57
CA ALA A 142 14.78 -10.58 -24.63
C ALA A 142 13.81 -9.40 -24.79
N ASP A 143 12.59 -9.55 -24.26
CA ASP A 143 11.48 -8.60 -24.35
C ASP A 143 11.14 -7.98 -22.98
N ALA A 144 12.12 -7.78 -22.11
CA ALA A 144 11.91 -6.98 -20.91
C ALA A 144 11.38 -5.59 -21.34
N PRO A 145 10.18 -5.19 -20.89
CA PRO A 145 9.61 -3.90 -21.26
C PRO A 145 10.59 -2.81 -20.85
N GLN A 146 11.00 -1.98 -21.80
CA GLN A 146 11.69 -0.75 -21.47
C GLN A 146 10.66 0.17 -20.79
N PRO A 147 10.99 0.86 -19.69
CA PRO A 147 10.11 1.89 -19.18
C PRO A 147 9.91 2.92 -20.29
N VAL A 148 8.68 3.40 -20.46
CA VAL A 148 8.41 4.44 -21.47
C VAL A 148 9.08 5.77 -21.06
N ALA A 149 9.38 5.93 -19.76
CA ALA A 149 10.16 7.02 -19.21
C ALA A 149 11.53 6.54 -18.70
N ASP A 150 12.59 6.78 -19.48
CA ASP A 150 14.01 6.60 -19.11
C ASP A 150 14.46 7.47 -17.91
N THR A 151 13.55 8.18 -17.24
CA THR A 151 13.82 9.26 -16.29
C THR A 151 13.21 9.05 -14.91
N MET A 152 12.69 7.86 -14.59
CA MET A 152 12.14 7.60 -13.26
C MET A 152 13.28 7.56 -12.22
N ALA A 153 13.37 8.61 -11.38
CA ALA A 153 14.41 8.74 -10.36
C ALA A 153 14.37 7.56 -9.38
N ARG A 154 15.48 6.84 -9.21
CA ARG A 154 15.56 5.74 -8.23
C ARG A 154 15.29 6.29 -6.82
N PRO A 155 14.50 5.60 -5.97
CA PRO A 155 14.44 5.99 -4.57
C PRO A 155 15.85 5.85 -3.97
N GLU A 156 16.16 6.70 -2.99
CA GLU A 156 17.43 6.54 -2.27
C GLU A 156 17.41 5.20 -1.53
N PRO A 157 18.48 4.39 -1.62
CA PRO A 157 18.56 3.17 -0.85
C PRO A 157 18.59 3.49 0.65
N THR A 158 18.25 2.50 1.48
CA THR A 158 18.40 2.65 2.93
C THR A 158 19.87 2.93 3.26
N PRO A 159 20.19 3.95 4.08
CA PRO A 159 21.58 4.36 4.33
C PRO A 159 22.48 3.19 4.68
N SER A 160 23.73 3.24 4.22
CA SER A 160 24.75 2.29 4.64
C SER A 160 24.97 2.40 6.16
N GLU A 161 25.05 1.26 6.83
CA GLU A 161 25.50 1.21 8.23
C GLU A 161 27.03 1.40 8.32
N ALA A 162 27.74 1.12 7.23
CA ALA A 162 29.19 1.25 7.16
C ALA A 162 29.58 2.64 6.66
N GLY A 163 30.31 3.40 7.48
CA GLY A 163 30.98 4.60 7.00
C GLY A 163 31.98 4.23 5.90
N VAL A 164 31.87 4.86 4.72
CA VAL A 164 32.84 4.66 3.63
C VAL A 164 34.23 5.03 4.14
N THR A 165 35.12 4.05 4.25
CA THR A 165 36.49 4.29 4.70
C THR A 165 37.30 4.89 3.54
N PRO A 166 38.03 6.01 3.72
CA PRO A 166 38.88 6.57 2.68
C PRO A 166 39.95 5.56 2.23
N GLN A 167 40.02 5.26 0.94
CA GLN A 167 40.98 4.30 0.38
C GLN A 167 42.14 4.98 -0.37
N ASP A 168 43.32 4.33 -0.40
CA ASP A 168 44.50 4.78 -1.15
C ASP A 168 44.34 4.49 -2.65
N PRO A 169 44.25 5.51 -3.53
CA PRO A 169 44.04 5.31 -4.96
C PRO A 169 45.25 4.68 -5.68
N ALA A 170 46.43 4.58 -5.05
CA ALA A 170 47.64 4.06 -5.69
C ALA A 170 47.67 2.52 -5.81
N LYS A 171 46.82 1.80 -5.08
CA LYS A 171 46.81 0.33 -5.02
C LYS A 171 45.40 -0.23 -4.99
N GLY A 172 44.70 -0.19 -6.13
CA GLY A 172 43.34 -0.73 -6.20
C GLY A 172 42.76 -0.70 -7.60
N ARG A 173 41.47 -1.02 -7.69
CA ARG A 173 40.69 -0.93 -8.94
C ARG A 173 39.25 -0.58 -8.66
N ASN A 174 38.59 0.03 -9.64
CA ASN A 174 37.15 0.15 -9.65
C ASN A 174 36.53 -1.19 -10.08
N ILE A 175 35.56 -1.66 -9.32
CA ILE A 175 34.77 -2.84 -9.62
C ILE A 175 33.33 -2.38 -9.85
N ARG A 176 32.85 -2.53 -11.08
CA ARG A 176 31.44 -2.31 -11.43
C ARG A 176 30.66 -3.58 -11.13
N VAL A 177 29.59 -3.48 -10.36
CA VAL A 177 28.65 -4.56 -10.06
C VAL A 177 27.30 -4.19 -10.64
N HIS A 178 26.76 -5.05 -11.48
CA HIS A 178 25.48 -4.78 -12.13
C HIS A 178 24.69 -6.07 -12.40
N GLY A 179 23.38 -5.92 -12.60
CA GLY A 179 22.48 -7.03 -12.83
C GLY A 179 21.02 -6.59 -12.87
N ARG A 180 20.12 -7.55 -12.67
CA ARG A 180 18.68 -7.31 -12.60
C ARG A 180 18.04 -8.20 -11.54
N PHE A 181 17.14 -7.64 -10.72
CA PHE A 181 16.33 -8.41 -9.78
C PHE A 181 14.86 -8.39 -10.21
N VAL A 182 14.26 -9.57 -10.28
CA VAL A 182 12.89 -9.77 -10.77
C VAL A 182 12.10 -10.70 -9.84
N TYR A 183 10.81 -10.77 -10.05
CA TYR A 183 9.93 -11.79 -9.46
C TYR A 183 8.93 -12.27 -10.50
N VAL A 184 8.36 -13.45 -10.27
CA VAL A 184 7.25 -13.98 -11.08
C VAL A 184 5.94 -13.64 -10.37
N ARG A 185 5.11 -12.82 -11.01
CA ARG A 185 3.78 -12.46 -10.55
C ARG A 185 2.82 -13.64 -10.69
N SER A 186 1.68 -13.65 -9.98
CA SER A 186 0.75 -14.79 -9.98
C SER A 186 0.11 -15.11 -11.34
N ASP A 187 0.10 -14.16 -12.28
CA ASP A 187 -0.29 -14.37 -13.67
C ASP A 187 0.84 -14.95 -14.56
N GLY A 188 2.00 -15.25 -13.98
CA GLY A 188 3.15 -15.87 -14.63
C GLY A 188 4.09 -14.90 -15.34
N TRP A 189 3.83 -13.59 -15.30
CA TRP A 189 4.75 -12.60 -15.86
C TRP A 189 5.96 -12.37 -14.95
N THR A 190 7.14 -12.24 -15.56
CA THR A 190 8.34 -11.77 -14.88
C THR A 190 8.35 -10.25 -14.82
N ILE A 191 8.36 -9.70 -13.61
CA ILE A 191 8.31 -8.27 -13.33
C ILE A 191 9.63 -7.83 -12.69
N GLY A 192 10.15 -6.68 -13.10
CA GLY A 192 11.28 -6.04 -12.44
C GLY A 192 10.92 -5.57 -11.03
N ALA A 193 11.79 -5.83 -10.07
CA ALA A 193 11.58 -5.36 -8.71
C ALA A 193 11.94 -3.87 -8.59
N ASP A 194 10.95 -2.98 -8.44
CA ASP A 194 11.18 -1.52 -8.41
C ASP A 194 11.66 -1.05 -7.03
N GLY A 195 12.75 -0.29 -7.00
CA GLY A 195 13.22 0.40 -5.81
C GLY A 195 13.65 -0.51 -4.67
N MET A 196 14.11 -1.72 -4.93
CA MET A 196 14.75 -2.55 -3.91
C MET A 196 16.15 -2.05 -3.62
N THR A 197 16.58 -2.07 -2.36
CA THR A 197 17.98 -1.79 -2.01
C THR A 197 18.84 -3.00 -2.41
N VAL A 198 19.98 -2.71 -3.03
CA VAL A 198 21.01 -3.66 -3.44
C VAL A 198 22.31 -3.28 -2.74
N ARG A 199 22.82 -4.17 -1.89
CA ARG A 199 24.08 -3.99 -1.17
C ARG A 199 25.13 -4.95 -1.71
N VAL A 200 26.33 -4.45 -1.88
CA VAL A 200 27.49 -5.26 -2.28
C VAL A 200 28.37 -5.41 -1.04
N PHE A 201 28.72 -6.65 -0.72
CA PHE A 201 29.53 -6.98 0.44
C PHE A 201 30.78 -7.75 0.03
N ASP A 202 31.79 -7.66 0.87
CA ASP A 202 32.94 -8.56 0.91
C ASP A 202 32.75 -9.61 2.00
N ASN A 203 33.01 -10.88 1.75
CA ASN A 203 32.74 -11.97 2.70
C ASN A 203 33.98 -12.37 3.51
N ASP A 204 34.37 -11.53 4.45
CA ASP A 204 35.51 -11.76 5.37
C ASP A 204 35.23 -12.76 6.50
N SER A 205 34.38 -13.77 6.29
CA SER A 205 34.00 -14.70 7.36
C SER A 205 35.23 -15.33 8.03
N PRO A 206 35.37 -15.27 9.37
CA PRO A 206 34.34 -14.95 10.37
C PRO A 206 34.35 -13.48 10.89
N PHE A 207 35.14 -12.58 10.31
CA PHE A 207 35.37 -11.22 10.81
C PHE A 207 34.27 -10.20 10.47
N GLY A 208 33.24 -10.63 9.75
CA GLY A 208 32.12 -9.81 9.30
C GLY A 208 32.05 -9.84 7.78
N SER A 209 31.17 -9.01 7.23
CA SER A 209 31.12 -8.78 5.79
C SER A 209 30.98 -7.29 5.55
N PRO A 210 32.07 -6.54 5.33
CA PRO A 210 31.98 -5.10 5.17
C PRO A 210 31.19 -4.77 3.90
N GLU A 211 30.33 -3.75 4.00
CA GLU A 211 29.61 -3.24 2.83
C GLU A 211 30.56 -2.40 1.97
N LEU A 212 30.58 -2.70 0.67
CA LEU A 212 31.42 -2.05 -0.34
C LEU A 212 30.66 -0.97 -1.12
N ALA A 213 29.36 -1.19 -1.35
CA ALA A 213 28.51 -0.31 -2.14
C ALA A 213 27.03 -0.55 -1.84
N VAL A 214 26.21 0.47 -2.09
CA VAL A 214 24.75 0.38 -2.01
C VAL A 214 24.11 1.17 -3.16
N VAL A 215 23.04 0.63 -3.74
CA VAL A 215 22.23 1.27 -4.80
C VAL A 215 20.79 0.77 -4.70
N ALA A 216 19.82 1.44 -5.31
CA ALA A 216 18.48 0.89 -5.49
C ALA A 216 18.29 0.36 -6.93
N THR A 217 17.42 -0.63 -7.12
CA THR A 217 16.97 -1.02 -8.45
C THR A 217 16.12 0.09 -9.08
N ASP A 218 16.16 0.22 -10.41
CA ASP A 218 15.18 1.02 -11.14
C ASP A 218 13.84 0.30 -11.30
N ALA A 219 12.91 0.96 -11.99
CA ALA A 219 11.56 0.48 -12.23
C ALA A 219 11.48 -0.91 -12.87
N GLN A 220 12.53 -1.34 -13.59
CA GLN A 220 12.60 -2.64 -14.26
C GLN A 220 13.53 -3.63 -13.58
N GLY A 221 13.97 -3.31 -12.35
CA GLY A 221 14.78 -4.18 -11.53
C GLY A 221 16.27 -4.11 -11.83
N TYR A 222 16.73 -3.25 -12.75
CA TYR A 222 18.15 -3.15 -13.04
C TYR A 222 18.88 -2.33 -11.96
N TYR A 223 20.12 -2.72 -11.69
CA TYR A 223 21.02 -2.01 -10.80
C TYR A 223 22.43 -1.98 -11.39
N ASP A 224 23.17 -0.93 -11.06
CA ASP A 224 24.53 -0.69 -11.52
C ASP A 224 25.22 0.24 -10.52
N VAL A 225 26.29 -0.26 -9.90
CA VAL A 225 27.06 0.45 -8.89
C VAL A 225 28.54 0.15 -9.09
N THR A 226 29.40 1.13 -8.80
CA THR A 226 30.85 0.96 -8.85
C THR A 226 31.43 1.32 -7.50
N PHE A 227 32.28 0.46 -6.96
CA PHE A 227 33.07 0.75 -5.77
C PHE A 227 34.56 0.61 -6.07
N TRP A 228 35.39 1.23 -5.24
CA TRP A 228 36.83 1.09 -5.30
C TRP A 228 37.27 0.00 -4.33
N TRP A 229 38.05 -0.96 -4.81
CA TRP A 229 38.70 -1.98 -3.99
C TRP A 229 40.19 -1.69 -3.89
N GLY A 230 40.65 -1.30 -2.71
CA GLY A 230 42.05 -1.19 -2.34
C GLY A 230 42.63 -2.57 -2.04
N ASP A 231 43.90 -2.76 -2.39
CA ASP A 231 44.69 -3.93 -2.04
C ASP A 231 44.83 -4.00 -0.51
N ASP A 232 43.92 -4.71 0.17
CA ASP A 232 44.08 -5.05 1.58
C ASP A 232 45.20 -6.08 1.69
N PHE A 233 46.10 -5.86 2.64
CA PHE A 233 47.19 -6.79 2.89
C PHE A 233 46.68 -8.18 3.30
N PHE A 234 45.51 -8.24 3.97
CA PHE A 234 44.91 -9.48 4.41
C PHE A 234 43.94 -10.08 3.40
N ASP A 235 43.36 -9.24 2.54
CA ASP A 235 42.55 -9.68 1.40
C ASP A 235 42.87 -8.87 0.12
N PRO A 236 43.79 -9.36 -0.73
CA PRO A 236 44.11 -8.67 -1.97
C PRO A 236 42.97 -8.76 -3.02
N GLN A 237 41.98 -9.64 -2.84
CA GLN A 237 40.92 -9.91 -3.81
C GLN A 237 39.57 -10.17 -3.11
N PRO A 238 38.59 -9.27 -3.25
CA PRO A 238 37.38 -9.34 -2.46
C PRO A 238 36.58 -10.61 -2.76
N ASP A 239 35.98 -11.17 -1.72
CA ASP A 239 35.02 -12.26 -1.75
C ASP A 239 33.59 -11.69 -1.90
N ILE A 240 33.23 -11.31 -3.13
CA ILE A 240 32.03 -10.51 -3.38
C ILE A 240 30.74 -11.34 -3.28
N PHE A 241 29.75 -10.84 -2.53
CA PHE A 241 28.33 -11.22 -2.69
C PHE A 241 27.41 -9.99 -2.73
N VAL A 242 26.20 -10.19 -3.24
CA VAL A 242 25.18 -9.14 -3.38
C VAL A 242 23.94 -9.52 -2.58
N ARG A 243 23.43 -8.57 -1.80
CA ARG A 243 22.18 -8.66 -1.05
C ARG A 243 21.11 -7.78 -1.68
N PHE A 244 19.92 -8.31 -1.85
CA PHE A 244 18.72 -7.59 -2.27
C PHE A 244 17.80 -7.44 -1.07
N GLU A 245 17.21 -6.27 -0.85
CA GLU A 245 16.33 -6.00 0.30
C GLU A 245 15.06 -5.27 -0.14
N THR A 246 13.89 -5.68 0.37
CA THR A 246 12.61 -4.97 0.16
C THR A 246 12.53 -3.73 1.06
N THR A 247 13.50 -2.83 0.93
CA THR A 247 13.57 -1.55 1.64
C THR A 247 14.20 -0.47 0.78
N ASN A 248 13.83 0.78 1.01
CA ASN A 248 14.47 2.00 0.52
C ASN A 248 14.05 3.16 1.44
N SER A 249 14.38 4.40 1.07
CA SER A 249 14.05 5.59 1.87
C SER A 249 12.54 5.91 2.01
N ARG A 250 11.65 5.16 1.34
CA ARG A 250 10.21 5.45 1.21
C ARG A 250 9.32 4.27 1.58
N VAL A 251 9.74 3.06 1.27
CA VAL A 251 8.93 1.84 1.46
C VAL A 251 9.83 0.75 2.02
N GLN A 252 9.29 0.00 2.99
CA GLN A 252 9.84 -1.27 3.42
C GLN A 252 8.74 -2.32 3.47
N THR A 253 8.96 -3.47 2.83
CA THR A 253 8.12 -4.65 3.04
C THR A 253 8.83 -5.63 3.97
N GLU A 254 8.16 -6.07 5.02
CA GLU A 254 8.69 -6.94 6.07
C GLU A 254 7.66 -7.96 6.55
N SER A 255 8.14 -9.02 7.20
CA SER A 255 7.25 -9.98 7.86
C SER A 255 6.62 -9.34 9.09
N PRO A 256 5.30 -9.46 9.31
CA PRO A 256 4.72 -9.09 10.58
C PRO A 256 5.29 -9.99 11.67
N GLY A 257 5.48 -9.40 12.85
CA GLY A 257 5.67 -10.14 14.09
C GLY A 257 7.11 -10.34 14.55
N PHE A 258 8.13 -10.18 13.71
CA PHE A 258 9.54 -10.25 14.12
C PHE A 258 10.28 -8.96 13.79
N LEU A 259 11.35 -8.64 14.53
CA LEU A 259 12.36 -7.67 14.09
C LEU A 259 13.19 -8.16 12.88
N SER A 260 12.59 -8.90 11.95
CA SER A 260 13.33 -9.45 10.81
C SER A 260 13.80 -8.38 9.82
N GLY A 261 13.35 -7.13 9.98
CA GLY A 261 13.57 -6.09 9.00
C GLY A 261 12.98 -6.46 7.65
N ALA A 262 13.46 -5.79 6.61
CA ALA A 262 13.08 -6.09 5.24
C ALA A 262 13.38 -7.54 4.86
N TYR A 263 12.56 -8.12 3.99
CA TYR A 263 12.96 -9.36 3.31
C TYR A 263 14.27 -9.12 2.57
N SER A 264 15.20 -10.07 2.69
CA SER A 264 16.51 -9.98 2.05
C SER A 264 16.85 -11.27 1.33
N TRP A 265 17.69 -11.19 0.29
CA TRP A 265 18.21 -12.34 -0.45
C TRP A 265 19.68 -12.14 -0.83
N ASP A 266 20.52 -13.14 -0.58
CA ASP A 266 21.94 -13.12 -0.86
C ASP A 266 22.30 -13.98 -2.08
N THR A 267 23.24 -13.50 -2.89
CA THR A 267 23.93 -14.33 -3.87
C THR A 267 24.92 -15.27 -3.19
N PRO A 268 25.30 -16.39 -3.83
CA PRO A 268 26.54 -17.06 -3.49
C PRO A 268 27.73 -16.09 -3.56
N THR A 269 28.72 -16.30 -2.71
CA THR A 269 29.99 -15.56 -2.75
C THR A 269 30.81 -15.95 -3.97
N THR A 270 31.35 -14.97 -4.67
CA THR A 270 32.37 -15.14 -5.70
C THR A 270 33.73 -14.85 -5.08
N ASN A 271 34.44 -15.91 -4.72
CA ASN A 271 35.70 -15.78 -4.01
C ASN A 271 36.82 -15.23 -4.90
N ASP A 272 37.76 -14.51 -4.29
CA ASP A 272 38.97 -13.98 -4.92
C ASP A 272 38.68 -13.23 -6.25
N TYR A 273 37.68 -12.36 -6.29
CA TYR A 273 37.22 -11.77 -7.55
C TYR A 273 38.24 -10.78 -8.14
N THR A 274 39.00 -11.19 -9.16
CA THR A 274 40.07 -10.38 -9.79
C THR A 274 39.62 -9.39 -10.87
N GLY A 275 38.35 -9.39 -11.26
CA GLY A 275 37.84 -8.59 -12.38
C GLY A 275 37.57 -7.12 -12.05
N THR A 276 37.04 -6.39 -13.03
CA THR A 276 36.58 -4.99 -12.90
C THR A 276 35.10 -4.81 -13.27
N ASP A 277 34.45 -5.87 -13.74
CA ASP A 277 33.07 -5.88 -14.22
C ASP A 277 32.39 -7.19 -13.79
N PHE A 278 31.60 -7.11 -12.73
CA PHE A 278 30.92 -8.23 -12.09
C PHE A 278 29.43 -8.19 -12.46
N ASN A 279 29.10 -8.83 -13.59
CA ASN A 279 27.73 -9.03 -14.01
C ASN A 279 27.11 -10.23 -13.27
N VAL A 280 26.18 -9.94 -12.37
CA VAL A 280 25.49 -10.96 -11.56
C VAL A 280 24.43 -11.72 -12.39
N GLY A 281 23.94 -11.11 -13.46
CA GLY A 281 22.85 -11.59 -14.32
C GLY A 281 21.47 -11.16 -13.81
N THR A 282 20.41 -11.79 -14.35
CA THR A 282 19.05 -11.65 -13.83
C THR A 282 18.77 -12.69 -12.75
N LEU A 283 18.35 -12.23 -11.59
CA LEU A 283 18.09 -13.01 -10.40
C LEU A 283 16.65 -12.80 -9.90
N GLN A 284 16.14 -13.78 -9.17
CA GLN A 284 14.90 -13.69 -8.41
C GLN A 284 15.02 -14.50 -7.11
N PRO A 285 14.09 -14.37 -6.16
CA PRO A 285 14.02 -15.30 -5.03
C PRO A 285 13.94 -16.76 -5.50
N ALA A 286 14.70 -17.64 -4.85
CA ALA A 286 14.69 -19.07 -5.17
C ALA A 286 13.36 -19.74 -4.76
N ASP A 287 12.73 -19.24 -3.69
CA ASP A 287 11.40 -19.67 -3.27
C ASP A 287 10.32 -18.77 -3.88
N ILE A 288 9.44 -19.37 -4.70
CA ILE A 288 8.33 -18.67 -5.34
C ILE A 288 7.35 -18.08 -4.32
N ASN A 289 7.25 -18.66 -3.12
CA ASN A 289 6.38 -18.14 -2.07
C ASN A 289 6.85 -16.77 -1.54
N GLN A 290 8.10 -16.37 -1.80
CA GLN A 290 8.65 -15.07 -1.40
C GLN A 290 8.47 -13.98 -2.47
N HIS A 291 8.02 -14.34 -3.68
CA HIS A 291 7.71 -13.36 -4.72
C HIS A 291 6.67 -12.29 -4.34
N PRO A 292 5.61 -12.59 -3.55
CA PRO A 292 4.63 -11.58 -3.16
C PRO A 292 5.24 -10.46 -2.30
N ALA A 293 6.25 -10.72 -1.46
CA ALA A 293 6.95 -9.66 -0.74
C ALA A 293 7.58 -8.64 -1.71
N VAL A 294 8.22 -9.14 -2.77
CA VAL A 294 8.81 -8.29 -3.82
C VAL A 294 7.72 -7.54 -4.61
N HIS A 295 6.58 -8.19 -4.84
CA HIS A 295 5.43 -7.58 -5.52
C HIS A 295 4.81 -6.44 -4.72
N VAL A 296 4.51 -6.66 -3.44
CA VAL A 296 3.98 -5.63 -2.53
C VAL A 296 4.94 -4.43 -2.48
N HIS A 297 6.23 -4.68 -2.27
CA HIS A 297 7.25 -3.62 -2.28
C HIS A 297 7.24 -2.82 -3.59
N THR A 298 7.30 -3.54 -4.72
CA THR A 298 7.29 -2.94 -6.06
C THR A 298 6.05 -2.09 -6.28
N ASN A 299 4.88 -2.57 -5.89
CA ASN A 299 3.64 -1.85 -6.08
C ASN A 299 3.61 -0.54 -5.28
N LEU A 300 3.97 -0.59 -4.00
CA LEU A 300 3.99 0.60 -3.15
C LEU A 300 5.02 1.64 -3.60
N VAL A 301 6.19 1.21 -4.12
CA VAL A 301 7.16 2.12 -4.74
C VAL A 301 6.57 2.80 -5.96
N ARG A 302 5.84 2.06 -6.82
CA ARG A 302 5.18 2.62 -8.00
C ARG A 302 4.08 3.62 -7.63
N THR A 303 3.33 3.33 -6.57
CA THR A 303 2.33 4.25 -6.01
C THR A 303 2.98 5.52 -5.45
N TRP A 304 4.09 5.39 -4.70
CA TRP A 304 4.88 6.53 -4.25
C TRP A 304 5.39 7.39 -5.41
N ARG A 305 5.91 6.78 -6.49
CA ARG A 305 6.38 7.52 -7.69
C ARG A 305 5.27 8.32 -8.34
N TRP A 306 4.06 7.78 -8.41
CA TRP A 306 2.90 8.47 -8.97
C TRP A 306 2.63 9.77 -8.20
N TRP A 307 2.67 9.72 -6.86
CA TRP A 307 2.56 10.89 -6.00
C TRP A 307 3.70 11.89 -6.15
N GLY A 308 4.94 11.39 -6.30
CA GLY A 308 6.09 12.22 -6.62
C GLY A 308 5.90 13.01 -7.92
N GLY A 309 5.18 12.46 -8.90
CA GLY A 309 4.79 13.15 -10.14
C GLY A 309 3.87 14.36 -9.93
N TYR A 310 3.12 14.40 -8.82
CA TYR A 310 2.29 15.52 -8.39
C TYR A 310 3.00 16.46 -7.40
N GLY A 311 4.28 16.21 -7.09
CA GLY A 311 5.07 17.02 -6.16
C GLY A 311 4.88 16.68 -4.68
N TYR A 312 4.22 15.55 -4.37
CA TYR A 312 4.09 15.06 -3.01
C TYR A 312 5.29 14.19 -2.65
N ASP A 313 5.97 14.55 -1.57
CA ASP A 313 7.07 13.76 -1.02
C ASP A 313 6.61 12.95 0.19
N THR A 314 5.86 11.88 -0.08
CA THR A 314 5.30 11.04 0.98
C THR A 314 6.44 10.43 1.82
N PRO A 315 6.40 10.59 3.16
CA PRO A 315 7.28 9.93 4.10
C PRO A 315 7.32 8.41 3.96
N PHE A 316 8.25 7.82 4.72
CA PHE A 316 8.46 6.38 4.76
C PHE A 316 7.25 5.64 5.33
N VAL A 317 6.85 4.54 4.69
CA VAL A 317 5.81 3.61 5.17
C VAL A 317 6.33 2.17 5.20
N ARG A 318 5.88 1.39 6.19
CA ARG A 318 6.12 -0.06 6.23
C ARG A 318 4.90 -0.82 5.77
N ALA A 319 5.14 -1.89 5.05
CA ALA A 319 4.16 -2.88 4.64
C ALA A 319 4.48 -4.23 5.28
N ASN A 320 3.57 -4.70 6.11
CA ASN A 320 3.65 -5.95 6.83
C ASN A 320 2.93 -7.03 6.01
N TRP A 321 3.69 -7.98 5.48
CA TRP A 321 3.15 -9.12 4.75
C TRP A 321 3.98 -10.37 5.06
N PRO A 322 3.39 -11.56 5.25
CA PRO A 322 1.95 -11.85 5.24
C PRO A 322 1.29 -11.63 6.60
N ASN A 323 0.17 -10.92 6.64
CA ASN A 323 -0.64 -10.70 7.84
C ASN A 323 -2.01 -11.41 7.72
N GLY A 324 -2.05 -12.70 8.05
CA GLY A 324 -3.26 -13.52 7.98
C GLY A 324 -3.65 -13.91 6.54
N THR A 325 -4.91 -14.34 6.38
CA THR A 325 -5.41 -14.95 5.14
C THR A 325 -6.30 -14.04 4.30
N THR A 326 -6.93 -13.04 4.90
CA THR A 326 -7.91 -12.17 4.23
C THR A 326 -7.78 -10.71 4.67
N GLY A 327 -8.04 -9.79 3.74
CA GLY A 327 -8.06 -8.36 3.99
C GLY A 327 -6.71 -7.67 3.91
N ALA A 328 -6.77 -6.35 3.85
CA ALA A 328 -5.67 -5.42 4.04
C ALA A 328 -6.20 -4.27 4.91
N PHE A 329 -5.29 -3.52 5.53
CA PHE A 329 -5.64 -2.31 6.26
C PHE A 329 -4.42 -1.43 6.49
N TYR A 330 -4.69 -0.15 6.77
CA TYR A 330 -3.72 0.83 7.21
C TYR A 330 -4.00 1.29 8.66
N ASN A 331 -2.96 1.37 9.48
CA ASN A 331 -3.03 1.93 10.83
C ASN A 331 -1.72 2.60 11.27
N GLY A 332 -1.12 3.38 10.36
CA GLY A 332 0.24 3.93 10.48
C GLY A 332 1.31 3.05 9.79
N GLU A 333 1.01 1.77 9.64
CA GLU A 333 1.67 0.86 8.71
C GLU A 333 0.61 0.17 7.86
N ILE A 334 1.01 -0.38 6.72
CA ILE A 334 0.12 -1.14 5.84
C ILE A 334 0.26 -2.62 6.19
N TYR A 335 -0.84 -3.36 6.20
CA TYR A 335 -0.85 -4.80 6.46
C TYR A 335 -1.56 -5.51 5.31
N PHE A 336 -0.93 -6.56 4.78
CA PHE A 336 -1.50 -7.35 3.69
C PHE A 336 -1.61 -8.80 4.10
N SER A 337 -2.80 -9.37 3.95
CA SER A 337 -2.96 -10.81 4.01
C SER A 337 -2.42 -11.51 2.76
N THR A 338 -2.33 -12.84 2.85
CA THR A 338 -2.00 -13.67 1.68
C THR A 338 -3.07 -13.62 0.56
N GLY A 339 -4.32 -13.25 0.88
CA GLY A 339 -5.38 -13.05 -0.10
C GLY A 339 -5.19 -11.78 -0.94
N GLU A 340 -4.61 -10.73 -0.35
CA GLU A 340 -4.44 -9.42 -1.01
C GLU A 340 -3.06 -9.20 -1.63
N GLN A 341 -2.15 -10.17 -1.48
CA GLN A 341 -0.73 -10.02 -1.81
C GLN A 341 -0.41 -9.79 -3.29
N TRP A 342 -1.40 -9.94 -4.18
CA TRP A 342 -1.29 -9.73 -5.63
C TRP A 342 -2.26 -8.66 -6.15
N ASN A 343 -2.96 -7.95 -5.26
CA ASN A 343 -3.99 -7.00 -5.64
C ASN A 343 -3.40 -5.58 -5.62
N GLU A 344 -2.98 -5.08 -6.79
CA GLU A 344 -2.30 -3.78 -6.86
C GLU A 344 -3.22 -2.60 -6.48
N ASN A 345 -4.50 -2.72 -6.76
CA ASN A 345 -5.54 -1.78 -6.31
C ASN A 345 -5.65 -1.69 -4.80
N VAL A 346 -5.73 -2.81 -4.10
CA VAL A 346 -5.82 -2.86 -2.63
C VAL A 346 -4.57 -2.25 -2.00
N ALA A 347 -3.38 -2.65 -2.47
CA ALA A 347 -2.14 -2.06 -1.97
C ALA A 347 -2.00 -0.56 -2.24
N THR A 348 -2.60 -0.06 -3.32
CA THR A 348 -2.67 1.37 -3.61
C THR A 348 -3.71 2.08 -2.74
N HIS A 349 -4.87 1.46 -2.49
CA HIS A 349 -5.89 1.94 -1.57
C HIS A 349 -5.30 2.12 -0.17
N GLU A 350 -4.60 1.12 0.37
CA GLU A 350 -3.99 1.25 1.70
C GLU A 350 -2.89 2.32 1.75
N TYR A 351 -2.15 2.51 0.64
CA TYR A 351 -1.23 3.64 0.53
C TYR A 351 -1.97 4.98 0.46
N GLY A 352 -3.21 5.00 -0.03
CA GLY A 352 -4.10 6.16 0.01
C GLY A 352 -4.45 6.60 1.41
N HIS A 353 -4.72 5.65 2.31
CA HIS A 353 -4.86 5.95 3.74
C HIS A 353 -3.60 6.56 4.32
N HIS A 354 -2.41 6.03 3.97
CA HIS A 354 -1.14 6.63 4.36
C HIS A 354 -0.99 8.08 3.86
N TRP A 355 -1.30 8.34 2.59
CA TRP A 355 -1.26 9.69 2.04
C TRP A 355 -2.25 10.63 2.75
N MET A 356 -3.48 10.15 3.02
CA MET A 356 -4.51 10.95 3.69
C MET A 356 -4.13 11.31 5.13
N GLU A 357 -3.48 10.42 5.88
CA GLU A 357 -2.98 10.74 7.22
C GLU A 357 -2.01 11.94 7.20
N LEU A 358 -1.23 12.08 6.13
CA LEU A 358 -0.17 13.08 6.01
C LEU A 358 -0.65 14.42 5.46
N TYR A 359 -1.60 14.39 4.52
CA TYR A 359 -1.97 15.56 3.72
C TYR A 359 -3.47 15.92 3.81
N ALA A 360 -4.31 15.07 4.40
CA ALA A 360 -5.74 15.30 4.53
C ALA A 360 -6.22 15.27 5.99
N LEU A 361 -7.47 15.65 6.21
CA LEU A 361 -8.17 15.31 7.44
C LEU A 361 -8.91 13.99 7.20
N SER A 362 -8.45 12.91 7.84
CA SER A 362 -9.08 11.59 7.80
C SER A 362 -9.60 11.24 9.20
N PRO A 363 -10.84 11.63 9.56
CA PRO A 363 -11.46 11.15 10.80
C PRO A 363 -11.57 9.64 10.76
N ALA A 364 -11.43 8.98 11.92
CA ALA A 364 -11.61 7.53 12.00
C ALA A 364 -12.97 7.14 11.39
N PRO A 365 -13.00 6.14 10.48
CA PRO A 365 -14.23 5.67 9.87
C PRO A 365 -15.16 5.07 10.93
N ALA A 366 -16.46 5.18 10.71
CA ALA A 366 -17.50 4.67 11.60
C ALA A 366 -18.33 3.61 10.89
N TYR A 367 -17.74 2.43 10.69
CA TYR A 367 -18.35 1.32 9.94
C TYR A 367 -19.57 0.71 10.63
N CYS A 368 -19.60 0.72 11.96
CA CYS A 368 -20.67 0.11 12.75
C CYS A 368 -22.00 0.91 12.66
N ASN A 369 -22.71 0.77 11.55
CA ASN A 369 -23.90 1.57 11.21
C ASN A 369 -25.14 0.70 10.86
N GLY A 370 -25.01 -0.63 10.95
CA GLY A 370 -26.04 -1.62 10.62
C GLY A 370 -26.18 -1.92 9.13
N VAL A 371 -25.29 -1.39 8.29
CA VAL A 371 -25.21 -1.67 6.85
C VAL A 371 -23.95 -2.49 6.59
N CYS A 372 -24.12 -3.66 5.97
CA CYS A 372 -23.05 -4.64 5.73
C CYS A 372 -22.38 -5.22 6.98
N ASP A 373 -22.72 -4.74 8.17
CA ASP A 373 -22.42 -5.39 9.46
C ASP A 373 -22.98 -6.81 9.52
N ASP A 374 -22.21 -7.71 10.13
CA ASP A 374 -22.64 -9.08 10.41
C ASP A 374 -22.53 -9.41 11.91
N ASP A 375 -22.89 -10.63 12.29
CA ASP A 375 -22.84 -11.07 13.70
C ASP A 375 -21.41 -11.09 14.27
N THR A 376 -20.38 -10.94 13.43
CA THR A 376 -18.96 -11.04 13.79
C THR A 376 -18.24 -9.69 13.85
N GLY A 377 -18.90 -8.62 13.44
CA GLY A 377 -18.37 -7.26 13.55
C GLY A 377 -18.97 -6.29 12.55
N CYS A 378 -18.36 -5.12 12.51
CA CYS A 378 -18.73 -4.08 11.57
C CYS A 378 -18.17 -4.45 10.19
N GLY A 379 -19.04 -4.43 9.20
CA GLY A 379 -18.69 -4.75 7.83
C GLY A 379 -18.31 -3.48 7.08
N HIS A 380 -17.83 -3.66 5.86
CA HIS A 380 -17.46 -2.56 4.98
C HIS A 380 -17.84 -2.93 3.56
N CYS A 381 -18.38 -1.97 2.80
CA CYS A 381 -18.94 -2.24 1.50
C CYS A 381 -18.99 -1.03 0.57
N LEU A 382 -18.07 -1.07 -0.40
CA LEU A 382 -17.88 -0.17 -1.54
C LEU A 382 -19.12 0.56 -2.09
N TRP A 383 -20.22 -0.15 -2.28
CA TRP A 383 -21.39 0.37 -3.00
C TRP A 383 -22.63 0.56 -2.15
N CYS A 384 -22.50 0.56 -0.82
CA CYS A 384 -23.61 0.76 0.10
C CYS A 384 -23.40 2.02 0.95
N ALA A 385 -24.52 2.60 1.40
CA ALA A 385 -24.46 3.82 2.21
C ALA A 385 -24.03 3.48 3.64
N GLU A 386 -22.90 4.06 4.05
CA GLU A 386 -22.35 3.91 5.39
C GLU A 386 -22.52 5.21 6.18
N THR A 387 -21.49 6.06 6.19
CA THR A 387 -21.54 7.40 6.77
C THR A 387 -20.93 8.43 5.83
N THR A 388 -21.29 9.70 6.02
CA THR A 388 -20.76 10.78 5.17
C THR A 388 -19.24 10.95 5.25
N ASN A 389 -18.59 10.58 6.36
CA ASN A 389 -17.14 10.61 6.48
C ASN A 389 -16.49 9.39 5.82
N VAL A 390 -17.04 8.19 6.01
CA VAL A 390 -16.56 6.96 5.35
C VAL A 390 -16.53 7.14 3.83
N ALA A 391 -17.59 7.72 3.26
CA ALA A 391 -17.64 8.00 1.84
C ALA A 391 -16.43 8.79 1.30
N LEU A 392 -15.84 9.68 2.10
CA LEU A 392 -14.62 10.40 1.73
C LEU A 392 -13.35 9.64 2.12
N THR A 393 -13.27 9.15 3.35
CA THR A 393 -12.05 8.54 3.87
C THR A 393 -11.70 7.24 3.17
N GLU A 394 -12.68 6.53 2.63
CA GLU A 394 -12.48 5.31 1.83
C GLU A 394 -12.61 5.58 0.32
N GLY A 395 -13.56 6.43 -0.09
CA GLY A 395 -13.80 6.71 -1.51
C GLY A 395 -12.63 7.39 -2.22
N PHE A 396 -11.82 8.18 -1.49
CA PHE A 396 -10.61 8.76 -2.07
C PHE A 396 -9.49 7.72 -2.25
N PRO A 397 -9.12 6.90 -1.24
CA PRO A 397 -8.26 5.73 -1.41
C PRO A 397 -8.72 4.73 -2.48
N ASP A 398 -10.03 4.51 -2.60
CA ASP A 398 -10.63 3.72 -3.66
C ASP A 398 -10.31 4.29 -5.04
N TRP A 399 -10.60 5.57 -5.25
CA TRP A 399 -10.23 6.27 -6.49
C TRP A 399 -8.73 6.13 -6.79
N MET A 400 -7.86 6.21 -5.77
CA MET A 400 -6.43 5.97 -5.96
C MET A 400 -6.14 4.53 -6.43
N GLY A 401 -6.77 3.54 -5.78
CA GLY A 401 -6.71 2.12 -6.13
C GLY A 401 -7.21 1.81 -7.54
N ASP A 402 -7.95 2.72 -8.15
CA ASP A 402 -8.32 2.69 -9.56
C ASP A 402 -7.29 3.37 -10.46
N VAL A 403 -7.10 4.68 -10.30
CA VAL A 403 -6.39 5.49 -11.30
C VAL A 403 -4.89 5.20 -11.35
N ILE A 404 -4.28 4.85 -10.22
CA ILE A 404 -2.83 4.63 -10.16
C ILE A 404 -2.45 3.30 -10.86
N PRO A 405 -3.04 2.13 -10.52
CA PRO A 405 -2.73 0.88 -11.21
C PRO A 405 -3.02 0.91 -12.72
N ARG A 406 -4.03 1.68 -13.18
CA ARG A 406 -4.31 1.87 -14.62
C ARG A 406 -3.14 2.48 -15.38
N THR A 407 -2.33 3.32 -14.72
CA THR A 407 -1.14 3.90 -15.37
C THR A 407 -0.02 2.88 -15.60
N PHE A 408 -0.05 1.70 -14.97
CA PHE A 408 1.11 0.81 -14.95
C PHE A 408 1.47 0.27 -16.34
N ALA A 409 0.48 -0.02 -17.17
CA ALA A 409 0.72 -0.49 -18.54
C ALA A 409 1.50 0.55 -19.36
N ALA A 410 1.11 1.82 -19.26
CA ALA A 410 1.74 2.92 -19.98
C ALA A 410 3.12 3.28 -19.40
N THR A 411 3.25 3.28 -18.07
CA THR A 411 4.48 3.74 -17.39
C THR A 411 5.56 2.66 -17.34
N TYR A 412 5.16 1.43 -16.98
CA TYR A 412 6.08 0.31 -16.71
C TYR A 412 6.06 -0.76 -17.81
N GLY A 413 5.22 -0.60 -18.84
CA GLY A 413 5.09 -1.56 -19.93
C GLY A 413 4.32 -2.84 -19.56
N ARG A 414 3.71 -2.89 -18.37
CA ARG A 414 2.91 -4.02 -17.87
C ARG A 414 1.73 -3.51 -17.06
N ALA A 415 0.51 -3.95 -17.40
CA ALA A 415 -0.69 -3.65 -16.63
C ALA A 415 -0.63 -4.28 -15.23
N ALA A 416 -1.29 -3.63 -14.27
CA ALA A 416 -1.65 -4.25 -13.00
C ALA A 416 -2.49 -5.52 -13.23
N MET A 417 -2.45 -6.47 -12.32
CA MET A 417 -3.36 -7.61 -12.32
C MET A 417 -4.75 -7.22 -11.84
N ALA A 418 -4.79 -6.38 -10.81
CA ALA A 418 -6.01 -5.86 -10.24
C ALA A 418 -5.99 -4.34 -10.28
N SER A 419 -7.02 -3.78 -10.90
CA SER A 419 -7.42 -2.38 -10.75
C SER A 419 -8.86 -2.37 -10.26
N TYR A 420 -9.26 -1.35 -9.51
CA TYR A 420 -10.69 -1.07 -9.38
C TYR A 420 -11.25 -0.63 -10.74
N ASP A 421 -12.58 -0.53 -10.81
CA ASP A 421 -13.28 0.01 -11.96
C ASP A 421 -14.45 0.86 -11.48
N PHE A 422 -14.19 2.17 -11.36
CA PHE A 422 -15.21 3.13 -10.93
C PHE A 422 -15.96 3.79 -12.08
N GLU A 423 -15.67 3.42 -13.32
CA GLU A 423 -16.53 3.77 -14.48
C GLU A 423 -17.87 2.99 -14.41
N THR A 424 -17.89 1.85 -13.71
CA THR A 424 -19.12 1.07 -13.54
C THR A 424 -19.68 1.25 -12.15
N VAL A 425 -20.64 2.18 -12.00
CA VAL A 425 -21.37 2.37 -10.74
C VAL A 425 -22.25 1.16 -10.44
N LEU A 426 -21.99 0.50 -9.31
CA LEU A 426 -22.78 -0.65 -8.85
C LEU A 426 -23.85 -0.26 -7.82
N VAL A 427 -24.76 -1.20 -7.55
CA VAL A 427 -25.84 -1.03 -6.56
C VAL A 427 -25.58 -1.84 -5.30
N CYS A 428 -26.05 -1.32 -4.16
CA CYS A 428 -26.07 -2.05 -2.89
C CYS A 428 -27.13 -3.16 -2.89
N GLY A 429 -26.77 -4.38 -3.34
CA GLY A 429 -27.66 -5.53 -3.33
C GLY A 429 -28.94 -5.31 -4.15
N ASN A 430 -30.11 -5.56 -3.54
CA ASN A 430 -31.43 -5.38 -4.19
C ASN A 430 -32.09 -4.03 -3.85
N ALA A 431 -31.41 -3.14 -3.11
CA ALA A 431 -31.99 -1.90 -2.62
C ALA A 431 -31.82 -0.76 -3.65
N SER A 432 -32.73 0.23 -3.60
CA SER A 432 -32.55 1.50 -4.30
C SER A 432 -31.27 2.20 -3.83
N TYR A 433 -30.66 2.99 -4.71
CA TYR A 433 -29.52 3.86 -4.39
C TYR A 433 -29.88 4.72 -3.18
N ARG A 434 -29.39 4.34 -2.00
CA ARG A 434 -29.39 5.22 -0.82
C ARG A 434 -28.48 6.42 -1.12
N ASP A 435 -28.54 7.44 -0.26
CA ASP A 435 -27.85 8.73 -0.45
C ASP A 435 -26.42 8.57 -1.02
N PRO A 436 -26.16 8.96 -2.28
CA PRO A 436 -24.87 8.73 -2.95
C PRO A 436 -23.71 9.45 -2.24
N LEU A 437 -24.01 10.46 -1.42
CA LEU A 437 -23.02 11.20 -0.64
C LEU A 437 -22.56 10.45 0.62
N MET A 438 -23.07 9.23 0.85
CA MET A 438 -22.69 8.32 1.92
C MET A 438 -22.10 7.01 1.40
N ILE A 439 -21.81 6.92 0.10
CA ILE A 439 -21.26 5.72 -0.56
C ILE A 439 -19.85 6.07 -1.08
N GLU A 440 -18.85 5.32 -0.65
CA GLU A 440 -17.45 5.50 -1.05
C GLU A 440 -17.20 5.27 -2.54
N GLY A 441 -17.76 4.21 -3.12
CA GLY A 441 -17.66 3.92 -4.55
C GLY A 441 -18.28 5.01 -5.42
N ASN A 442 -19.35 5.66 -4.95
CA ASN A 442 -19.93 6.81 -5.65
C ASN A 442 -19.03 8.04 -5.58
N LEU A 443 -18.35 8.28 -4.46
CA LEU A 443 -17.35 9.34 -4.44
C LEU A 443 -16.19 9.02 -5.37
N ALA A 444 -15.69 7.78 -5.34
CA ALA A 444 -14.58 7.34 -6.18
C ALA A 444 -14.91 7.54 -7.68
N ALA A 445 -16.12 7.17 -8.10
CA ALA A 445 -16.63 7.42 -9.46
C ALA A 445 -16.70 8.92 -9.78
N VAL A 446 -17.31 9.75 -8.92
CA VAL A 446 -17.35 11.21 -9.17
C VAL A 446 -15.96 11.84 -9.24
N VAL A 447 -15.00 11.32 -8.47
CA VAL A 447 -13.62 11.80 -8.51
C VAL A 447 -12.89 11.36 -9.79
N ARG A 448 -13.22 10.18 -10.31
CA ARG A 448 -12.76 9.66 -11.60
C ARG A 448 -13.22 10.57 -12.75
N ASP A 449 -14.52 10.81 -12.85
CA ASP A 449 -15.21 11.69 -13.80
C ASP A 449 -14.63 13.11 -13.88
N ILE A 450 -14.20 13.65 -12.73
CA ILE A 450 -13.60 14.99 -12.68
C ILE A 450 -12.29 15.04 -13.50
N GLY A 451 -11.49 13.98 -13.47
CA GLY A 451 -10.10 14.06 -13.90
C GLY A 451 -9.76 13.37 -15.20
N ASP A 452 -10.51 12.37 -15.66
CA ASP A 452 -10.24 11.75 -16.94
C ASP A 452 -10.99 12.40 -18.10
N SER A 453 -10.61 11.96 -19.30
CA SER A 453 -11.11 12.48 -20.56
C SER A 453 -11.93 11.46 -21.34
N ALA A 454 -12.40 10.42 -20.67
CA ALA A 454 -13.23 9.39 -21.28
C ALA A 454 -14.68 9.70 -20.90
N ASN A 455 -15.45 10.18 -21.86
CA ASN A 455 -16.91 10.22 -21.72
C ASN A 455 -17.41 8.78 -21.85
N ASP A 456 -17.73 8.17 -20.73
CA ASP A 456 -18.30 6.84 -20.71
C ASP A 456 -19.82 7.00 -20.77
N ASP A 457 -20.51 6.24 -21.65
CA ASP A 457 -21.96 6.36 -21.82
C ASP A 457 -22.68 5.79 -20.59
N ASP A 458 -22.63 6.50 -19.48
CA ASP A 458 -23.28 6.14 -18.24
C ASP A 458 -24.79 6.22 -18.38
N PHE A 459 -25.49 5.49 -17.51
CA PHE A 459 -26.96 5.43 -17.50
C PHE A 459 -27.61 6.83 -17.30
N TYR A 460 -26.82 7.83 -16.90
CA TYR A 460 -27.26 9.21 -16.68
C TYR A 460 -26.84 10.12 -17.85
N PRO A 461 -27.78 10.86 -18.47
CA PRO A 461 -27.54 11.65 -19.70
C PRO A 461 -26.78 12.97 -19.46
N GLU A 462 -25.96 13.03 -18.43
CA GLU A 462 -25.18 14.22 -18.07
C GLU A 462 -23.74 14.07 -18.53
N THR A 463 -23.07 15.20 -18.78
CA THR A 463 -21.64 15.23 -19.10
C THR A 463 -20.86 14.83 -17.85
N ASP A 464 -20.47 13.56 -17.82
CA ASP A 464 -19.62 12.89 -16.84
C ASP A 464 -18.16 13.37 -16.93
N GLU A 465 -17.69 13.82 -18.09
CA GLU A 465 -16.29 14.21 -18.27
C GLU A 465 -16.02 15.70 -17.96
N LEU A 466 -15.25 16.02 -16.92
CA LEU A 466 -14.67 17.37 -16.76
C LEU A 466 -13.26 17.50 -17.35
N SER A 467 -12.53 16.40 -17.57
CA SER A 467 -11.23 16.41 -18.25
C SER A 467 -10.18 17.29 -17.57
N MET A 468 -10.27 17.46 -16.24
CA MET A 468 -9.45 18.43 -15.50
C MET A 468 -8.08 17.88 -15.08
N GLY A 469 -7.84 16.58 -15.27
CA GLY A 469 -6.73 15.86 -14.66
C GLY A 469 -6.91 15.64 -13.15
N TRP A 470 -5.95 14.98 -12.53
CA TRP A 470 -6.02 14.61 -11.11
C TRP A 470 -5.60 15.73 -10.15
N GLY A 471 -4.84 16.72 -10.64
CA GLY A 471 -4.35 17.84 -9.81
C GLY A 471 -5.47 18.59 -9.08
N PRO A 472 -6.58 18.94 -9.74
CA PRO A 472 -7.71 19.61 -9.09
C PRO A 472 -8.38 18.84 -7.95
N VAL A 473 -8.53 17.52 -8.12
CA VAL A 473 -9.03 16.59 -7.10
C VAL A 473 -8.09 16.59 -5.90
N ILE A 474 -6.81 16.30 -6.14
CA ILE A 474 -5.77 16.20 -5.12
C ILE A 474 -5.68 17.50 -4.31
N ALA A 475 -5.62 18.64 -4.99
CA ALA A 475 -5.54 19.96 -4.35
C ALA A 475 -6.77 20.29 -3.50
N THR A 476 -7.94 19.74 -3.83
CA THR A 476 -9.16 19.94 -3.02
C THR A 476 -9.09 19.14 -1.73
N VAL A 477 -8.64 17.89 -1.78
CA VAL A 477 -8.47 17.06 -0.57
C VAL A 477 -7.37 17.61 0.33
N ASP A 478 -6.20 17.93 -0.23
CA ASP A 478 -5.05 18.46 0.48
C ASP A 478 -5.30 19.86 1.07
N LEU A 479 -5.77 20.83 0.27
CA LEU A 479 -5.78 22.23 0.71
C LEU A 479 -7.08 22.67 1.39
N ASP A 480 -8.20 22.02 1.10
CA ASP A 480 -9.51 22.37 1.68
C ASP A 480 -9.92 21.44 2.82
N HIS A 481 -9.19 20.34 3.01
CA HIS A 481 -9.40 19.34 4.06
C HIS A 481 -10.88 18.96 4.30
N PRO A 482 -11.62 18.55 3.25
CA PRO A 482 -12.96 18.04 3.44
C PRO A 482 -12.91 16.79 4.31
N ILE A 483 -13.96 16.58 5.11
CA ILE A 483 -14.13 15.38 5.95
C ILE A 483 -15.37 14.57 5.57
N THR A 484 -16.06 14.97 4.49
CA THR A 484 -17.23 14.29 3.92
C THR A 484 -17.28 14.49 2.41
N ALA A 485 -17.98 13.62 1.68
CA ALA A 485 -18.19 13.77 0.24
C ALA A 485 -18.85 15.12 -0.13
N THR A 486 -19.87 15.54 0.63
CA THR A 486 -20.53 16.85 0.45
C THR A 486 -19.56 18.02 0.63
N ALA A 487 -18.70 17.96 1.64
CA ALA A 487 -17.68 18.99 1.87
C ALA A 487 -16.67 19.03 0.74
N PHE A 488 -16.23 17.87 0.23
CA PHE A 488 -15.34 17.78 -0.93
C PHE A 488 -15.95 18.44 -2.16
N LEU A 489 -17.16 18.05 -2.56
CA LEU A 489 -17.84 18.62 -3.73
C LEU A 489 -18.07 20.12 -3.60
N THR A 490 -18.38 20.60 -2.39
CA THR A 490 -18.54 22.03 -2.10
C THR A 490 -17.21 22.77 -2.23
N ALA A 491 -16.13 22.24 -1.66
CA ALA A 491 -14.79 22.81 -1.77
C ALA A 491 -14.31 22.85 -3.23
N PHE A 492 -14.49 21.75 -3.96
CA PHE A 492 -14.16 21.65 -5.37
C PHE A 492 -14.86 22.73 -6.20
N LYS A 493 -16.19 22.87 -6.05
CA LYS A 493 -17.00 23.89 -6.77
C LYS A 493 -16.67 25.33 -6.39
N ASN A 494 -16.17 25.54 -5.18
CA ASN A 494 -15.69 26.85 -4.73
C ASN A 494 -14.33 27.18 -5.33
N ARG A 495 -13.43 26.20 -5.42
CA ARG A 495 -12.09 26.33 -6.01
C ARG A 495 -12.14 26.47 -7.53
N TYR A 496 -13.06 25.77 -8.18
CA TYR A 496 -13.18 25.70 -9.64
C TYR A 496 -14.58 26.14 -10.11
N PRO A 497 -14.94 27.43 -9.95
CA PRO A 497 -16.31 27.91 -10.18
C PRO A 497 -16.80 27.80 -11.64
N ALA A 498 -15.87 27.67 -12.60
CA ALA A 498 -16.21 27.45 -14.01
C ALA A 498 -16.90 26.10 -14.26
N TYR A 499 -16.79 25.15 -13.32
CA TYR A 499 -17.31 23.79 -13.44
C TYR A 499 -18.43 23.52 -12.44
N ARG A 500 -19.16 24.54 -11.98
CA ARG A 500 -20.22 24.36 -10.97
C ARG A 500 -21.39 23.50 -11.42
N GLU A 501 -21.70 23.48 -12.71
CA GLU A 501 -22.87 22.77 -13.24
C GLU A 501 -22.59 21.30 -13.59
N GLY A 502 -21.33 20.90 -13.79
CA GLY A 502 -20.97 19.53 -14.19
C GLY A 502 -21.08 18.46 -13.07
N PRO A 503 -20.47 18.63 -11.88
CA PRO A 503 -20.49 17.62 -10.82
C PRO A 503 -21.77 17.61 -9.98
N VAL A 504 -22.84 18.32 -10.38
CA VAL A 504 -24.07 18.41 -9.58
C VAL A 504 -25.06 17.33 -9.95
N GLY A 505 -25.30 17.09 -11.24
CA GLY A 505 -26.49 16.32 -11.57
C GLY A 505 -26.34 14.81 -11.36
N HIS A 506 -25.12 14.26 -11.39
CA HIS A 506 -24.85 12.87 -10.98
C HIS A 506 -25.31 12.60 -9.53
N CYS A 507 -25.04 13.49 -8.56
CA CYS A 507 -25.48 13.33 -7.17
C CYS A 507 -26.87 13.92 -6.85
N ALA A 508 -27.25 15.03 -7.47
CA ALA A 508 -28.49 15.75 -7.16
C ALA A 508 -29.73 15.19 -7.87
N GLU A 509 -29.60 14.60 -9.07
CA GLU A 509 -30.74 13.98 -9.76
C GLU A 509 -31.13 12.64 -9.08
N LEU A 510 -30.15 11.90 -8.54
CA LEU A 510 -30.37 10.71 -7.71
C LEU A 510 -31.24 11.01 -6.48
N GLN A 511 -30.95 12.09 -5.74
CA GLN A 511 -31.77 12.48 -4.58
C GLN A 511 -33.18 12.97 -4.95
N LEU A 512 -33.37 13.53 -6.16
CA LEU A 512 -34.66 14.07 -6.60
C LEU A 512 -35.60 13.01 -7.19
N ARG A 513 -35.09 11.89 -7.74
CA ARG A 513 -35.94 10.79 -8.23
C ARG A 513 -36.42 9.86 -7.12
N ASP A 514 -35.59 9.53 -6.14
CA ASP A 514 -36.00 8.66 -5.04
C ASP A 514 -37.11 9.30 -4.18
N ARG A 515 -37.12 10.63 -4.07
CA ARG A 515 -38.25 11.40 -3.49
C ARG A 515 -39.51 11.41 -4.34
N ARG A 516 -39.43 11.26 -5.67
CA ARG A 516 -40.60 11.23 -6.56
C ARG A 516 -41.26 9.86 -6.57
N ASP A 517 -40.47 8.79 -6.48
CA ASP A 517 -40.98 7.42 -6.50
C ASP A 517 -41.39 6.91 -5.10
N GLY A 518 -40.83 7.49 -4.02
CA GLY A 518 -41.25 7.23 -2.64
C GLY A 518 -42.43 8.06 -2.13
N ALA A 519 -42.82 9.16 -2.81
CA ALA A 519 -43.88 10.06 -2.37
C ALA A 519 -45.14 9.96 -3.25
N ALA A 520 -45.76 8.78 -3.28
CA ALA A 520 -47.18 8.68 -3.61
C ALA A 520 -48.04 9.16 -2.42
N GLY A 521 -47.98 10.46 -2.11
CA GLY A 521 -48.91 11.10 -1.19
C GLY A 521 -48.30 12.17 -0.29
N GLY A 522 -48.50 13.45 -0.63
CA GLY A 522 -48.48 14.55 0.34
C GLY A 522 -47.56 15.72 0.01
N ASP A 523 -48.19 16.84 -0.33
CA ASP A 523 -47.76 18.24 -0.25
C ASP A 523 -46.40 18.71 -0.80
N ARG A 524 -46.51 19.53 -1.86
CA ARG A 524 -45.45 20.40 -2.41
C ARG A 524 -44.97 21.40 -1.35
N ILE A 525 -43.70 21.30 -0.97
CA ILE A 525 -42.97 22.41 -0.36
C ILE A 525 -42.35 23.24 -1.49
N VAL A 526 -42.83 24.48 -1.64
CA VAL A 526 -42.26 25.50 -2.52
C VAL A 526 -41.18 26.23 -1.72
N PHE A 527 -39.95 26.23 -2.20
CA PHE A 527 -38.92 27.14 -1.71
C PHE A 527 -39.05 28.48 -2.45
N ASP A 528 -39.47 29.51 -1.72
CA ASP A 528 -39.39 30.91 -2.17
C ASP A 528 -37.95 31.42 -1.94
N GLU A 529 -37.23 31.69 -3.03
CA GLU A 529 -36.00 32.49 -3.02
C GLU A 529 -36.33 33.95 -3.35
N PRO A 530 -35.83 34.95 -2.58
CA PRO A 530 -36.05 36.36 -2.91
C PRO A 530 -35.05 36.84 -3.96
N PHE A 531 -35.56 37.03 -5.18
CA PHE A 531 -34.91 37.75 -6.27
C PHE A 531 -34.61 39.21 -5.88
N HIS A 532 -33.33 39.57 -5.70
CA HIS A 532 -32.90 40.96 -5.74
C HIS A 532 -32.38 41.31 -7.15
N GLN A 533 -33.26 41.93 -7.94
CA GLN A 533 -32.87 42.65 -9.15
C GLN A 533 -31.99 43.86 -8.79
N ARG A 534 -30.74 43.90 -9.26
CA ARG A 534 -30.04 45.17 -9.51
C ARG A 534 -29.90 45.39 -11.01
N ARG A 535 -30.55 46.47 -11.46
CA ARG A 535 -30.39 47.06 -12.78
C ARG A 535 -28.99 47.68 -12.88
N PHE A 536 -28.25 47.38 -13.95
CA PHE A 536 -27.33 48.32 -14.55
C PHE A 536 -27.57 48.34 -16.06
N GLY A 537 -27.76 49.55 -16.59
CA GLY A 537 -28.05 49.80 -18.00
C GLY A 537 -26.80 50.20 -18.77
N GLY A 538 -26.61 49.51 -19.91
CA GLY A 538 -26.02 49.97 -21.18
C GLY A 538 -24.50 50.20 -21.27
N PRO A 539 -23.94 50.39 -22.49
CA PRO A 539 -24.40 49.93 -23.81
C PRO A 539 -23.33 49.14 -24.62
N ASP A 540 -23.82 48.40 -25.61
CA ASP A 540 -23.20 47.96 -26.87
C ASP A 540 -21.67 47.90 -27.02
N HIS A 541 -21.15 46.67 -27.11
CA HIS A 541 -20.10 46.32 -28.07
C HIS A 541 -20.20 44.84 -28.50
N ARG A 542 -20.56 44.61 -29.78
CA ARG A 542 -20.12 43.46 -30.60
C ARG A 542 -18.85 43.89 -31.35
N PRO A 543 -17.85 43.04 -31.65
CA PRO A 543 -17.94 41.81 -32.45
C PRO A 543 -17.10 40.63 -31.87
N GLY A 544 -17.29 39.36 -32.19
CA GLY A 544 -17.28 38.73 -33.51
C GLY A 544 -17.08 37.23 -33.30
N LEU A 545 -17.71 36.43 -34.16
CA LEU A 545 -17.66 34.97 -34.17
C LEU A 545 -16.28 34.49 -34.64
N ASP A 546 -15.68 33.54 -33.92
CA ASP A 546 -14.67 32.62 -34.44
C ASP A 546 -15.27 31.21 -34.44
N PRO A 547 -15.46 30.55 -35.60
CA PRO A 547 -16.01 29.22 -35.66
C PRO A 547 -14.90 28.19 -35.90
N ARG A 548 -14.10 27.88 -34.87
CA ARG A 548 -13.24 26.69 -34.83
C ARG A 548 -12.98 26.25 -33.40
N CYS A 549 -13.92 25.49 -32.84
CA CYS A 549 -13.75 24.30 -32.01
C CYS A 549 -15.07 23.52 -32.12
#